data_AF-A0A329M267-F1
#
_entry.id   AF-A0A329M267-F1
#
_cell.length_a   1.000
_cell.length_b   1.000
_cell.length_c   1.000
_cell.angle_alpha   90.00
_cell.angle_beta   90.00
_cell.angle_gamma   90.00
#
_symmetry.space_group_name_H-M   'P 1'
#
loop_
_entity.id
_entity.type
_entity.pdbx_description
1 polymer ?
#
loop_
_entity_poly.entity_id
_entity_poly.type
_entity_poly.pdbx_seq_one_letter_code
_entity_poly.pdbx_strand_id
1 'polypeptide(L)'
;MAEKVTVEQIKGKYAAQLTELGNFYKSQIQSIYNEAVGAQSKEQSKRELYEAYLKKAAALEEESQAKVNQALSQMKGALTENNLPTDSKNELRSAYYAEVAKAKESFTAKAKSEFGLK
;
A
#
# COMPACT_ATOMS: atom_id res chain seq x y z
N MET A 1 -12.18 -22.16 30.68
CA MET A 1 -13.01 -21.85 29.51
C MET A 1 -12.12 -21.15 28.50
N ALA A 2 -12.02 -21.62 27.26
CA ALA A 2 -11.32 -20.88 26.21
C ALA A 2 -12.13 -19.61 25.89
N GLU A 3 -11.47 -18.46 25.88
CA GLU A 3 -12.09 -17.18 25.53
C GLU A 3 -12.62 -17.25 24.10
N LYS A 4 -13.90 -16.90 23.89
CA LYS A 4 -14.53 -16.98 22.57
C LYS A 4 -13.98 -15.85 21.69
N VAL A 5 -13.35 -16.21 20.58
CA VAL A 5 -12.81 -15.25 19.61
C VAL A 5 -13.94 -14.36 19.06
N THR A 6 -13.73 -13.05 19.07
CA THR A 6 -14.69 -12.05 18.56
C THR A 6 -14.28 -11.47 17.21
N VAL A 7 -15.25 -10.85 16.52
CA VAL A 7 -15.00 -10.10 15.28
C VAL A 7 -13.98 -8.98 15.53
N GLU A 8 -14.08 -8.28 16.66
CA GLU A 8 -13.21 -7.16 17.01
C GLU A 8 -11.77 -7.61 17.25
N GLN A 9 -11.55 -8.77 17.89
CA GLN A 9 -10.21 -9.34 18.08
C GLN A 9 -9.55 -9.67 16.74
N ILE A 10 -10.29 -10.33 15.83
CA ILE A 10 -9.79 -10.64 14.48
C ILE A 10 -9.55 -9.35 13.69
N LYS A 11 -10.52 -8.43 13.66
CA LYS A 11 -10.42 -7.14 12.95
C LYS A 11 -9.22 -6.33 13.45
N GLY A 12 -9.00 -6.26 14.76
CA GLY A 12 -7.85 -5.55 15.35
C GLY A 12 -6.51 -6.09 14.88
N LYS A 13 -6.34 -7.42 14.85
CA LYS A 13 -5.12 -8.07 14.33
C LYS A 13 -4.84 -7.67 12.88
N TYR A 14 -5.84 -7.79 12.00
CA TYR A 14 -5.66 -7.49 10.57
C TYR A 14 -5.58 -5.99 10.29
N ALA A 15 -6.20 -5.13 11.11
CA ALA A 15 -6.04 -3.69 11.01
C ALA A 15 -4.59 -3.27 11.30
N ALA A 16 -3.95 -3.86 12.31
CA ALA A 16 -2.52 -3.63 12.59
C ALA A 16 -1.65 -4.08 11.41
N GLN A 17 -1.87 -5.30 10.89
CA GLN A 17 -1.13 -5.82 9.74
C GLN A 17 -1.29 -4.94 8.47
N LEU A 18 -2.50 -4.46 8.19
CA LEU A 18 -2.73 -3.56 7.05
C LEU A 18 -2.12 -2.17 7.28
N THR A 19 -2.04 -1.70 8.51
CA THR A 19 -1.33 -0.47 8.86
C THR A 19 0.16 -0.60 8.58
N GLU A 20 0.77 -1.72 8.96
CA GLU A 20 2.18 -2.02 8.66
C GLU A 20 2.43 -2.10 7.15
N LEU A 21 1.55 -2.77 6.40
CA LEU A 21 1.63 -2.80 4.93
C LEU A 21 1.51 -1.40 4.31
N GLY A 22 0.65 -0.55 4.86
CA GLY A 22 0.48 0.83 4.40
C GLY A 22 1.73 1.68 4.66
N ASN A 23 2.35 1.51 5.82
CA ASN A 23 3.62 2.16 6.17
C ASN A 23 4.77 1.66 5.30
N PHE A 24 4.83 0.35 5.03
CA PHE A 24 5.77 -0.24 4.09
C PHE A 24 5.63 0.38 2.70
N TYR A 25 4.40 0.46 2.17
CA TYR A 25 4.13 1.11 0.87
C TYR A 25 4.62 2.57 0.86
N LYS A 26 4.26 3.36 1.89
CA LYS A 26 4.67 4.77 2.03
C LYS A 26 6.19 4.93 2.03
N SER A 27 6.91 4.05 2.74
CA SER A 27 8.38 4.05 2.77
C SER A 27 8.99 3.68 1.41
N GLN A 28 8.47 2.64 0.76
CA GLN A 28 8.98 2.20 -0.55
C GLN A 28 8.75 3.23 -1.65
N ILE A 29 7.54 3.83 -1.72
CA ILE A 29 7.27 4.85 -2.74
C ILE A 29 8.12 6.11 -2.51
N GLN A 30 8.41 6.46 -1.26
CA GLN A 30 9.34 7.53 -0.92
C GLN A 30 10.77 7.20 -1.37
N SER A 31 11.22 5.96 -1.16
CA SER A 31 12.53 5.50 -1.64
C SER A 31 12.64 5.58 -3.16
N ILE A 32 11.63 5.07 -3.88
CA ILE A 32 11.53 5.14 -5.35
C ILE A 32 11.57 6.59 -5.83
N TYR A 33 10.85 7.50 -5.17
CA TYR A 33 10.88 8.93 -5.44
C TYR A 33 12.29 9.53 -5.24
N ASN A 34 12.93 9.26 -4.09
CA ASN A 34 14.26 9.78 -3.77
C ASN A 34 15.31 9.27 -4.75
N GLU A 35 15.22 8.01 -5.17
CA GLU A 35 16.11 7.43 -6.18
C GLU A 35 15.97 8.15 -7.53
N ALA A 36 14.73 8.41 -7.96
CA ALA A 36 14.45 9.08 -9.21
C ALA A 36 14.93 10.54 -9.21
N VAL A 37 14.71 11.28 -8.11
CA VAL A 37 15.18 12.67 -7.96
C VAL A 37 16.70 12.72 -7.82
N GLY A 38 17.30 11.84 -7.02
CA GLY A 38 18.75 11.78 -6.84
C GLY A 38 19.52 11.41 -8.11
N ALA A 39 18.88 10.70 -9.04
CA ALA A 39 19.45 10.38 -10.35
C ALA A 39 19.46 11.56 -11.34
N GLN A 40 18.80 12.70 -11.05
CA GLN A 40 18.85 13.89 -11.91
C GLN A 40 20.25 14.47 -12.10
N SER A 41 21.21 14.16 -11.21
CA SER A 41 22.61 14.57 -11.33
C SER A 41 23.41 13.72 -12.34
N LYS A 42 22.81 12.63 -12.84
CA LYS A 42 23.36 11.77 -13.89
C LYS A 42 22.78 12.23 -15.23
N GLU A 43 23.49 12.06 -16.34
CA GLU A 43 23.14 12.55 -17.70
C GLU A 43 21.81 12.01 -18.29
N GLN A 44 20.95 11.38 -17.49
CA GLN A 44 19.65 10.85 -17.89
C GLN A 44 18.61 11.97 -18.11
N SER A 45 17.74 11.80 -19.10
CA SER A 45 16.64 12.74 -19.32
C SER A 45 15.66 12.72 -18.16
N LYS A 46 15.17 13.89 -17.75
CA LYS A 46 14.10 14.03 -16.74
C LYS A 46 12.86 13.21 -17.08
N ARG A 47 12.56 13.04 -18.36
CA ARG A 47 11.46 12.20 -18.83
C ARG A 47 11.71 10.72 -18.56
N GLU A 48 12.92 10.23 -18.85
CA GLU A 48 13.30 8.84 -18.60
C GLU A 48 13.30 8.52 -17.10
N LEU A 49 13.78 9.46 -16.27
CA LEU A 49 13.73 9.32 -14.82
C LEU A 49 12.30 9.25 -14.29
N TYR A 50 11.39 10.07 -14.83
CA TYR A 50 9.98 10.03 -14.46
C TYR A 50 9.27 8.75 -14.94
N GLU A 51 9.55 8.29 -16.16
CA GLU A 51 9.01 7.03 -16.67
C GLU A 51 9.51 5.82 -15.85
N ALA A 52 10.79 5.82 -15.45
CA ALA A 52 11.34 4.81 -14.55
C ALA A 52 10.69 4.85 -13.15
N TYR A 53 10.46 6.05 -12.60
CA TYR A 53 9.69 6.24 -11.37
C TYR A 53 8.30 5.62 -11.48
N LEU A 54 7.55 5.94 -12.55
CA LEU A 54 6.19 5.43 -12.76
C LEU A 54 6.17 3.90 -12.85
N LYS A 55 7.14 3.31 -13.57
CA LYS A 55 7.25 1.85 -13.68
C LYS A 55 7.49 1.17 -12.33
N LYS A 56 8.40 1.72 -11.51
CA LYS A 56 8.65 1.21 -10.16
C LYS A 56 7.46 1.41 -9.22
N ALA A 57 6.78 2.55 -9.31
CA ALA A 57 5.58 2.84 -8.54
C ALA A 57 4.42 1.88 -8.88
N ALA A 58 4.24 1.54 -10.16
CA ALA A 58 3.26 0.57 -10.60
C ALA A 58 3.57 -0.85 -10.08
N ALA A 59 4.83 -1.30 -10.18
CA ALA A 59 5.24 -2.59 -9.64
C ALA A 59 5.02 -2.68 -8.11
N LEU A 60 5.32 -1.60 -7.38
CA LEU A 60 5.05 -1.53 -5.94
C LEU A 60 3.54 -1.60 -5.62
N GLU A 61 2.69 -1.00 -6.47
CA GLU A 61 1.24 -1.07 -6.31
C GLU A 61 0.72 -2.50 -6.49
N GLU A 62 1.19 -3.23 -7.50
CA GLU A 62 0.84 -4.64 -7.71
C GLU A 62 1.26 -5.50 -6.52
N GLU A 63 2.49 -5.31 -6.02
CA GLU A 63 3.01 -6.02 -4.85
C GLU A 63 2.16 -5.71 -3.59
N SER A 64 1.85 -4.43 -3.38
CA SER A 64 1.01 -3.94 -2.28
C SER A 64 -0.39 -4.56 -2.34
N GLN A 65 -1.02 -4.58 -3.51
CA GLN A 65 -2.33 -5.19 -3.72
C GLN A 65 -2.30 -6.69 -3.42
N ALA A 66 -1.27 -7.42 -3.87
CA ALA A 66 -1.13 -8.84 -3.60
C ALA A 66 -1.02 -9.14 -2.09
N LYS A 67 -0.17 -8.41 -1.36
CA LYS A 67 0.01 -8.57 0.09
C LYS A 67 -1.26 -8.28 0.87
N VAL A 68 -2.01 -7.25 0.48
CA VAL A 68 -3.28 -6.88 1.13
C VAL A 68 -4.36 -7.90 0.85
N ASN A 69 -4.50 -8.36 -0.39
CA ASN A 69 -5.45 -9.40 -0.75
C ASN A 69 -5.15 -10.71 0.00
N GLN A 70 -3.88 -11.05 0.19
CA GLN A 70 -3.48 -12.18 1.02
C GLN A 70 -3.91 -12.00 2.48
N ALA A 71 -3.62 -10.84 3.09
CA ALA A 71 -4.02 -10.56 4.48
C ALA A 71 -5.55 -10.58 4.66
N LEU A 72 -6.31 -9.99 3.73
CA LEU A 72 -7.77 -10.00 3.77
C LEU A 72 -8.36 -11.40 3.52
N SER A 73 -7.70 -12.23 2.73
CA SER A 73 -8.07 -13.64 2.53
C SER A 73 -7.87 -14.43 3.82
N GLN A 74 -6.73 -14.24 4.50
CA GLN A 74 -6.45 -14.84 5.81
C GLN A 74 -7.47 -14.38 6.87
N MET A 75 -7.87 -13.11 6.86
CA MET A 75 -8.93 -12.58 7.71
C MET A 75 -10.26 -13.28 7.46
N LYS A 76 -10.64 -13.44 6.19
CA LYS A 76 -11.85 -14.17 5.81
C LYS A 76 -11.81 -15.61 6.34
N GLY A 77 -10.67 -16.28 6.21
CA GLY A 77 -10.46 -17.64 6.74
C GLY A 77 -10.70 -17.69 8.25
N ALA A 78 -10.02 -16.84 9.01
CA ALA A 78 -10.15 -16.78 10.47
C ALA A 78 -11.59 -16.46 10.92
N LEU A 79 -12.30 -15.56 10.23
CA LEU A 79 -13.71 -15.27 10.53
C LEU A 79 -14.61 -16.47 10.25
N THR A 80 -14.36 -17.18 9.14
CA THR A 80 -15.13 -18.37 8.75
C THR A 80 -14.92 -19.52 9.74
N GLU A 81 -13.68 -19.78 10.16
CA GLU A 81 -13.32 -20.81 11.15
C GLU A 81 -14.01 -20.58 12.51
N ASN A 82 -14.31 -19.32 12.85
CA ASN A 82 -14.97 -18.95 14.10
C ASN A 82 -16.50 -18.72 13.94
N ASN A 83 -17.08 -19.02 12.77
CA ASN A 83 -18.49 -18.76 12.45
C ASN A 83 -18.90 -17.28 12.64
N LEU A 84 -18.04 -16.36 12.24
CA LEU A 84 -18.23 -14.91 12.38
C LEU A 84 -18.52 -14.23 11.03
N PRO A 85 -19.22 -13.08 11.02
CA PRO A 85 -19.47 -12.29 9.81
C PRO A 85 -18.18 -11.88 9.10
N THR A 86 -18.15 -11.99 7.77
CA THR A 86 -16.93 -11.73 6.97
C THR A 86 -16.84 -10.31 6.41
N ASP A 87 -17.89 -9.50 6.57
CA ASP A 87 -18.03 -8.17 5.95
C ASP A 87 -17.01 -7.15 6.47
N SER A 88 -16.53 -7.34 7.70
CA SER A 88 -15.51 -6.49 8.35
C SER A 88 -14.22 -6.34 7.53
N LYS A 89 -13.90 -7.29 6.65
CA LYS A 89 -12.74 -7.19 5.75
C LYS A 89 -12.90 -6.08 4.70
N ASN A 90 -14.13 -5.76 4.29
CA ASN A 90 -14.41 -4.76 3.26
C ASN A 90 -14.10 -3.35 3.76
N GLU A 91 -14.41 -3.06 5.02
CA GLU A 91 -14.05 -1.80 5.69
C GLU A 91 -12.53 -1.61 5.72
N LEU A 92 -11.81 -2.64 6.17
CA LEU A 92 -10.34 -2.61 6.23
C LEU A 92 -9.70 -2.46 4.84
N ARG A 93 -10.26 -3.15 3.84
CA ARG A 93 -9.84 -3.02 2.44
C ARG A 93 -9.97 -1.58 1.94
N SER A 94 -11.14 -0.97 2.13
CA SER A 94 -11.41 0.40 1.67
C SER A 94 -10.50 1.41 2.39
N ALA A 95 -10.31 1.27 3.69
CA ALA A 95 -9.42 2.14 4.47
C ALA A 95 -7.96 2.07 3.96
N TYR A 96 -7.46 0.86 3.71
CA TYR A 96 -6.12 0.66 3.17
C TYR A 96 -5.92 1.35 1.81
N TYR A 97 -6.81 1.07 0.84
CA TYR A 97 -6.65 1.62 -0.51
C TYR A 97 -6.82 3.14 -0.56
N ALA A 98 -7.65 3.72 0.30
CA ALA A 98 -7.75 5.17 0.43
C ALA A 98 -6.41 5.80 0.87
N GLU A 99 -5.71 5.19 1.83
CA GLU A 99 -4.41 5.69 2.30
C GLU A 99 -3.29 5.50 1.25
N VAL A 100 -3.29 4.37 0.55
CA VAL A 100 -2.35 4.11 -0.55
C VAL A 100 -2.55 5.09 -1.71
N ALA A 101 -3.80 5.35 -2.10
CA ALA A 101 -4.13 6.30 -3.16
C ALA A 101 -3.61 7.71 -2.85
N LYS A 102 -3.85 8.22 -1.63
CA LYS A 102 -3.31 9.52 -1.18
C LYS A 102 -1.79 9.58 -1.27
N ALA A 103 -1.10 8.52 -0.82
CA ALA A 103 0.35 8.47 -0.87
C ALA A 103 0.86 8.49 -2.33
N LYS A 104 0.27 7.65 -3.18
CA LYS A 104 0.59 7.58 -4.61
C LYS A 104 0.41 8.91 -5.31
N GLU A 105 -0.75 9.55 -5.14
CA GLU A 105 -1.05 10.86 -5.73
C GLU A 105 -0.04 11.91 -5.27
N SER A 106 0.22 11.99 -3.96
CA SER A 106 1.20 12.92 -3.39
C SER A 106 2.60 12.74 -4.00
N PHE A 107 3.14 11.52 -4.01
CA PHE A 107 4.49 11.28 -4.54
C PHE A 107 4.58 11.45 -6.06
N THR A 108 3.51 11.11 -6.79
CA THR A 108 3.47 11.28 -8.24
C THR A 108 3.42 12.75 -8.62
N ALA A 109 2.61 13.55 -7.92
CA ALA A 109 2.57 15.00 -8.10
C ALA A 109 3.93 15.65 -7.76
N LYS A 110 4.57 15.23 -6.67
CA LYS A 110 5.93 15.68 -6.31
C LYS A 110 6.94 15.33 -7.40
N ALA A 111 6.99 14.07 -7.83
CA ALA A 111 7.89 13.63 -8.90
C ALA A 111 7.68 14.46 -10.17
N LYS A 112 6.43 14.59 -10.62
CA LYS A 112 6.07 15.36 -11.82
C LYS A 112 6.57 16.81 -11.74
N SER A 113 6.41 17.46 -10.58
CA SER A 113 6.90 18.81 -10.32
C SER A 113 8.43 18.90 -10.34
N GLU A 114 9.13 18.00 -9.65
CA GLU A 114 10.61 17.96 -9.60
C GLU A 114 11.24 17.75 -10.98
N PHE A 115 10.59 16.95 -11.84
CA PHE A 115 11.03 16.74 -13.21
C PHE A 115 10.62 17.87 -14.17
N GLY A 116 9.87 18.88 -13.71
CA GLY A 116 9.42 20.00 -14.54
C GLY A 116 8.46 19.60 -15.66
N LEU A 117 7.72 18.51 -15.47
CA LEU A 117 6.78 17.97 -16.45
C LEU A 117 5.40 18.59 -16.17
N LYS A 118 4.85 19.34 -17.13
CA LYS A 118 3.51 19.95 -17.03
C LYS A 118 2.41 18.96 -17.36
#